data_AF-A0A225VAN4-F1
#
_entry.id   AF-A0A225VAN4-F1
#
_cell.length_a   1.000
_cell.length_b   1.000
_cell.length_c   1.000
_cell.angle_alpha   90.00
_cell.angle_beta   90.00
_cell.angle_gamma   90.00
#
_symmetry.space_group_name_H-M   'P 1'
#
loop_
_entity.id
_entity.type
_entity.pdbx_description
1 polymer ?
#
loop_
_entity_poly.entity_id
_entity_poly.type
_entity_poly.pdbx_seq_one_letter_code
_entity_poly.pdbx_strand_id
1 'polypeptide(L)'
;MSSLPRELQCAYRSKFCDAPRATKLDGTLHKLCDFHRRKANANQQRLHKRKKRILEQQAAFSPQTPKMKRMRFDPDSPQSTTEPIDGVTFQNNFDLLEVRILEVLLFDSDNKPVKEDNVFCPVFDDAWSVTL
;
A
#
# COMPACT_ATOMS: atom_id res chain seq x y z
N MET A 1 21.86 19.03 -18.56
CA MET A 1 21.58 17.77 -17.86
C MET A 1 20.49 17.05 -18.64
N SER A 2 20.79 15.92 -19.29
CA SER A 2 19.84 15.17 -20.10
C SER A 2 18.76 14.55 -19.21
N SER A 3 17.50 14.96 -19.40
CA SER A 3 16.34 14.32 -18.78
C SER A 3 16.29 12.84 -19.16
N LEU A 4 16.17 11.95 -18.18
CA LEU A 4 15.99 10.53 -18.44
C LEU A 4 14.64 10.28 -19.15
N PRO A 5 14.55 9.30 -20.06
CA PRO A 5 13.27 8.83 -20.60
C PRO A 5 12.28 8.50 -19.48
N ARG A 6 11.00 8.82 -19.68
CA ARG A 6 9.95 8.70 -18.65
C ARG A 6 9.83 7.27 -18.10
N GLU A 7 10.17 6.27 -18.90
CA GLU A 7 10.18 4.85 -18.57
C GLU A 7 11.22 4.52 -17.50
N LEU A 8 12.28 5.33 -17.37
CA LEU A 8 13.34 5.18 -16.39
C LEU A 8 13.15 6.09 -15.16
N GLN A 9 12.20 7.01 -15.22
CA GLN A 9 11.86 7.92 -14.12
C GLN A 9 10.86 7.30 -13.13
N CYS A 10 10.87 7.83 -11.91
CA CYS A 10 9.97 7.45 -10.84
C CYS A 10 8.49 7.65 -11.23
N ALA A 11 7.68 6.61 -11.11
CA ALA A 11 6.25 6.65 -11.40
C ALA A 11 5.39 7.06 -10.18
N TYR A 12 5.88 8.00 -9.36
CA TYR A 12 5.09 8.52 -8.23
C TYR A 12 3.88 9.29 -8.74
N ARG A 13 2.68 8.99 -8.21
CA ARG A 13 1.42 9.44 -8.81
C ARG A 13 0.98 10.83 -8.34
N SER A 14 1.25 11.17 -7.07
CA SER A 14 0.74 12.40 -6.46
C SER A 14 1.53 13.64 -6.89
N LYS A 15 2.86 13.52 -7.00
CA LYS A 15 3.74 14.59 -7.50
C LYS A 15 4.70 14.04 -8.55
N PHE A 16 5.04 14.87 -9.52
CA PHE A 16 6.05 14.52 -10.51
C PHE A 16 7.43 14.36 -9.86
N CYS A 17 8.21 13.39 -10.34
CA CYS A 17 9.51 13.03 -9.78
C CYS A 17 10.44 12.53 -10.88
N ASP A 18 11.47 13.31 -11.19
CA ASP A 18 12.46 12.98 -12.22
C ASP A 18 13.54 12.00 -11.78
N ALA A 19 13.58 11.68 -10.48
CA ALA A 19 14.56 10.74 -9.94
C ALA A 19 14.48 9.38 -10.67
N PRO A 20 15.63 8.75 -10.95
CA PRO A 20 15.66 7.44 -11.60
C PRO A 20 14.94 6.39 -10.75
N ARG A 21 14.38 5.39 -11.42
CA ARG A 21 13.85 4.19 -10.78
C ARG A 21 14.98 3.49 -10.04
N ALA A 22 14.66 3.02 -8.84
CA ALA A 22 15.62 2.21 -8.09
C ALA A 22 15.79 0.83 -8.71
N THR A 23 16.95 0.23 -8.52
CA THR A 23 17.27 -1.10 -9.03
C THR A 23 17.09 -2.14 -7.93
N LYS A 24 16.43 -3.25 -8.25
CA LYS A 24 16.37 -4.43 -7.39
C LYS A 24 17.69 -5.20 -7.42
N LEU A 25 17.87 -6.15 -6.50
CA LEU A 25 19.04 -7.03 -6.46
C LEU A 25 19.18 -7.91 -7.72
N ASP A 26 18.07 -8.23 -8.38
CA ASP A 26 18.02 -8.98 -9.63
C ASP A 26 18.37 -8.14 -10.88
N GLY A 27 18.66 -6.84 -10.70
CA GLY A 27 18.92 -5.90 -11.79
C GLY A 27 17.67 -5.29 -12.42
N THR A 28 16.45 -5.70 -12.02
CA THR A 28 15.21 -5.13 -12.55
C THR A 28 14.87 -3.79 -11.88
N LEU A 29 14.24 -2.88 -12.63
CA LEU A 29 13.84 -1.58 -12.09
C LEU A 29 12.55 -1.67 -11.29
N HIS A 30 12.54 -1.02 -10.12
CA HIS A 30 11.33 -0.70 -9.39
C HIS A 30 10.48 0.33 -10.13
N LYS A 31 9.20 0.48 -9.74
CA LYS A 31 8.34 1.56 -10.28
C LYS A 31 8.68 2.93 -9.70
N LEU A 32 9.29 2.98 -8.51
CA LEU A 32 9.58 4.20 -7.76
C LEU A 32 11.09 4.37 -7.58
N CYS A 33 11.54 5.60 -7.34
CA CYS A 33 12.90 5.88 -6.88
C CYS A 33 13.12 5.39 -5.43
N ASP A 34 14.35 5.39 -4.96
CA ASP A 34 14.71 4.93 -3.60
C ASP A 34 13.99 5.69 -2.49
N PHE A 35 13.83 7.00 -2.66
CA PHE A 35 13.14 7.85 -1.71
C PHE A 35 11.66 7.44 -1.58
N HIS A 36 10.94 7.42 -2.70
CA HIS A 36 9.52 7.07 -2.71
C HIS A 36 9.27 5.61 -2.34
N ARG A 37 10.18 4.68 -2.68
CA ARG A 37 10.10 3.27 -2.23
C ARG A 37 10.17 3.19 -0.71
N ARG A 38 11.12 3.87 -0.06
CA ARG A 38 11.23 3.89 1.41
C ARG A 38 10.01 4.53 2.06
N LYS A 39 9.49 5.63 1.50
CA LYS A 39 8.24 6.28 1.99
C LYS A 39 7.05 5.33 1.89
N ALA A 40 6.88 4.63 0.78
CA ALA A 40 5.83 3.65 0.59
C ALA A 40 5.93 2.50 1.60
N ASN A 41 7.13 1.94 1.81
CA ASN A 41 7.34 0.88 2.80
C ASN A 41 7.03 1.34 4.24
N ALA A 42 7.44 2.55 4.61
CA ALA A 42 7.11 3.11 5.92
C ALA A 42 5.59 3.30 6.09
N ASN A 43 4.90 3.74 5.04
CA ASN A 43 3.43 3.85 5.04
C ASN A 43 2.76 2.48 5.22
N GLN A 44 3.19 1.47 4.45
CA GLN A 44 2.69 0.10 4.58
C GLN A 44 2.90 -0.45 6.00
N GLN A 45 4.08 -0.26 6.59
CA GLN A 45 4.36 -0.68 7.96
C GLN A 45 3.44 0.00 8.99
N ARG A 46 3.16 1.30 8.82
CA ARG A 46 2.21 2.02 9.70
C ARG A 46 0.81 1.43 9.59
N LEU A 47 0.36 1.13 8.37
CA LEU A 47 -0.93 0.48 8.12
C LEU A 47 -1.00 -0.90 8.80
N HIS A 48 0.02 -1.74 8.62
CA HIS A 48 0.08 -3.07 9.25
C HIS A 48 0.07 -3.00 10.79
N LYS A 49 0.86 -2.10 11.38
CA LYS A 49 0.87 -1.90 12.84
C LYS A 49 -0.52 -1.49 13.35
N ARG A 50 -1.23 -0.63 12.63
CA ARG A 50 -2.60 -0.24 12.98
C ARG A 50 -3.57 -1.42 12.87
N LYS A 51 -3.53 -2.18 11.77
CA LYS A 51 -4.32 -3.40 11.59
C LYS A 51 -4.14 -4.37 12.75
N LYS A 52 -2.87 -4.58 13.17
CA LYS A 52 -2.54 -5.41 14.34
C LYS A 52 -3.17 -4.88 15.63
N ARG A 53 -3.03 -3.59 15.96
CA ARG A 53 -3.62 -3.01 17.18
C ARG A 53 -5.14 -3.14 17.23
N ILE A 54 -5.81 -2.91 16.10
CA ILE A 54 -7.28 -3.04 16.01
C ILE A 54 -7.70 -4.50 16.25
N LEU A 55 -6.97 -5.47 15.68
CA LEU A 55 -7.26 -6.88 15.88
C LEU A 55 -7.02 -7.31 17.35
N GLU A 56 -5.96 -6.81 17.97
CA GLU A 56 -5.67 -7.03 19.40
C GLU A 56 -6.78 -6.46 20.30
N GLN A 57 -7.28 -5.25 20.01
CA GLN A 57 -8.43 -4.68 20.71
C GLN A 57 -9.67 -5.57 20.55
N GLN A 58 -10.00 -6.01 19.33
CA GLN A 58 -11.14 -6.90 19.10
C GLN A 58 -11.03 -8.23 19.86
N ALA A 59 -9.83 -8.81 19.93
CA ALA A 59 -9.57 -10.04 20.68
C ALA A 59 -9.74 -9.86 22.20
N ALA A 60 -9.43 -8.68 22.74
CA ALA A 60 -9.61 -8.38 24.16
C ALA A 60 -11.09 -8.24 24.58
N PHE A 61 -11.97 -7.88 23.65
CA PHE A 61 -13.41 -7.71 23.89
C PHE A 61 -14.28 -8.91 23.49
N SER A 62 -13.69 -9.98 22.93
CA SER A 62 -14.43 -11.20 22.58
C SER A 62 -14.27 -12.25 23.70
N PRO A 63 -15.35 -12.63 24.42
CA PRO A 63 -15.31 -13.81 25.27
C PRO A 63 -15.04 -15.02 24.38
N GLN A 64 -14.05 -15.82 24.75
CA GLN A 64 -13.56 -16.98 24.03
C GLN A 64 -14.68 -17.81 23.36
N THR A 65 -14.89 -17.61 22.06
CA THR A 65 -15.53 -18.64 21.23
C THR A 65 -14.44 -19.51 20.63
N PRO A 66 -14.59 -20.83 20.62
CA PRO A 66 -13.53 -21.73 20.21
C PRO A 66 -13.18 -21.48 18.75
N LYS A 67 -11.88 -21.33 18.47
CA LYS A 67 -11.31 -21.23 17.14
C LYS A 67 -11.80 -22.41 16.30
N MET A 68 -12.79 -22.19 15.43
CA MET A 68 -13.08 -23.16 14.39
C MET A 68 -11.84 -23.26 13.52
N LYS A 69 -11.19 -24.42 13.58
CA LYS A 69 -10.08 -24.78 12.71
C LYS A 69 -10.59 -24.56 11.28
N ARG A 70 -9.92 -23.69 10.52
CA ARG A 70 -10.11 -23.60 9.07
C ARG A 70 -9.90 -25.02 8.53
N MET A 71 -10.96 -25.66 8.03
CA MET A 71 -10.80 -26.89 7.27
C MET A 71 -9.85 -26.56 6.12
N ARG A 72 -8.75 -27.30 6.03
CA ARG A 72 -7.91 -27.27 4.83
C ARG A 72 -8.78 -27.83 3.70
N PHE A 73 -8.98 -27.05 2.65
CA PHE A 73 -9.47 -27.60 1.40
C PHE A 73 -8.40 -28.54 0.87
N ASP A 74 -8.80 -29.80 0.67
CA ASP A 74 -7.99 -30.84 0.05
C ASP A 74 -7.94 -30.55 -1.46
N PRO A 75 -6.76 -30.44 -2.09
CA PRO A 75 -6.65 -30.09 -3.50
C PRO A 75 -6.95 -31.24 -4.47
N ASP A 76 -7.26 -32.45 -3.99
CA ASP A 76 -7.35 -33.64 -4.86
C ASP A 76 -8.79 -34.14 -5.07
N SER A 77 -9.69 -33.25 -5.49
CA SER A 77 -11.02 -33.64 -5.99
C SER A 77 -11.16 -33.23 -7.47
N PRO A 78 -11.29 -34.18 -8.41
CA PRO A 78 -11.29 -33.89 -9.85
C PRO A 78 -12.59 -33.21 -10.32
N GLN A 79 -12.39 -32.26 -11.23
CA GLN A 79 -13.34 -31.31 -11.83
C GLN A 79 -14.67 -31.88 -12.35
N SER A 80 -15.73 -31.07 -12.26
CA SER A 80 -16.81 -31.06 -13.24
C SER A 80 -16.95 -29.65 -13.83
N THR A 81 -17.05 -29.63 -15.15
CA THR A 81 -16.98 -28.49 -16.06
C THR A 81 -18.29 -27.71 -16.15
N THR A 82 -18.17 -26.48 -16.67
CA THR A 82 -19.19 -25.46 -17.03
C THR A 82 -19.70 -24.63 -15.87
N GLU A 83 -19.33 -23.33 -15.84
CA GLU A 83 -20.25 -22.23 -15.51
C GLU A 83 -19.76 -20.93 -16.22
N PRO A 84 -20.67 -19.99 -16.55
CA PRO A 84 -20.42 -18.81 -17.40
C PRO A 84 -19.53 -17.76 -16.74
N ILE A 85 -19.13 -16.75 -17.52
CA ILE A 85 -18.42 -15.55 -17.04
C ILE A 85 -19.34 -14.78 -16.11
N ASP A 86 -19.32 -15.14 -14.83
CA ASP A 86 -20.07 -14.45 -13.80
C ASP A 86 -19.36 -13.14 -13.46
N GLY A 87 -20.13 -12.06 -13.33
CA GLY A 87 -19.67 -10.71 -12.97
C GLY A 87 -19.12 -10.58 -11.54
N VAL A 88 -18.30 -11.53 -11.09
CA VAL A 88 -17.78 -11.66 -9.72
C VAL A 88 -16.41 -10.98 -9.55
N THR A 89 -15.78 -10.51 -10.63
CA THR A 89 -14.51 -9.76 -10.53
C THR A 89 -14.67 -8.40 -9.83
N PHE A 90 -15.90 -8.00 -9.51
CA PHE A 90 -16.23 -6.81 -8.71
C PHE A 90 -16.61 -7.11 -7.26
N GLN A 91 -16.22 -8.26 -6.70
CA GLN A 91 -16.20 -8.40 -5.25
C GLN A 91 -15.06 -7.55 -4.66
N ASN A 92 -15.33 -6.24 -4.56
CA ASN A 92 -14.71 -5.39 -3.55
C ASN A 92 -15.16 -5.90 -2.18
N ASN A 93 -14.65 -7.07 -1.77
CA ASN A 93 -14.79 -7.58 -0.42
C ASN A 93 -13.85 -6.76 0.46
N PHE A 94 -14.23 -5.52 0.73
CA PHE A 94 -13.56 -4.73 1.73
C PHE A 94 -13.88 -5.38 3.08
N ASP A 95 -12.86 -6.00 3.69
CA ASP A 95 -13.00 -6.69 4.98
C ASP A 95 -13.48 -5.69 6.04
N LEU A 96 -14.31 -6.12 7.00
CA LEU A 96 -14.78 -5.27 8.11
C LEU A 96 -13.61 -4.67 8.89
N LEU A 97 -12.48 -5.38 8.94
CA LEU A 97 -11.24 -4.87 9.51
C LEU A 97 -10.68 -3.69 8.72
N GLU A 98 -10.77 -3.71 7.40
CA GLU A 98 -10.34 -2.60 6.54
C GLU A 98 -11.29 -1.40 6.67
N VAL A 99 -12.60 -1.63 6.78
CA VAL A 99 -13.58 -0.56 7.05
C VAL A 99 -13.22 0.18 8.33
N ARG A 100 -12.95 -0.54 9.42
CA ARG A 100 -12.55 0.06 10.69
C ARG A 100 -11.22 0.80 10.61
N ILE A 101 -10.26 0.28 9.84
CA ILE A 101 -9.00 0.99 9.60
C ILE A 101 -9.24 2.31 8.86
N LEU A 102 -10.12 2.32 7.84
CA LEU A 102 -10.50 3.54 7.14
C LEU A 102 -11.21 4.53 8.07
N GLU A 103 -12.12 4.06 8.92
CA GLU A 103 -12.80 4.91 9.89
C GLU A 103 -11.81 5.63 10.81
N VAL A 104 -10.83 4.88 11.34
CA VAL A 104 -9.72 5.43 12.15
C VAL A 104 -8.79 6.34 11.32
N LEU A 105 -8.71 6.13 10.00
CA LEU A 105 -7.92 6.99 9.11
C LEU A 105 -8.60 8.33 8.84
N LEU A 106 -9.90 8.32 8.63
CA LEU A 106 -10.68 9.48 8.17
C LEU A 106 -11.25 10.32 9.33
N PHE A 107 -11.65 9.68 10.43
CA PHE A 107 -12.45 10.34 11.49
C PHE A 107 -11.74 10.48 12.83
N ASP A 108 -10.60 9.81 13.05
CA ASP A 108 -9.88 9.84 14.33
C ASP A 108 -9.02 11.11 14.44
N SER A 109 -9.32 11.98 15.41
CA SER A 109 -8.72 13.32 15.54
C SER A 109 -7.21 13.30 15.88
N ASP A 110 -6.73 12.20 16.46
CA ASP A 110 -5.31 11.98 16.77
C ASP A 110 -4.50 11.50 15.56
N ASN A 111 -5.17 11.14 14.47
CA ASN A 111 -4.53 10.82 13.22
C ASN A 111 -4.20 12.07 12.44
N LYS A 112 -3.37 12.91 13.04
CA LYS A 112 -2.80 14.04 12.33
C LYS A 112 -2.05 13.47 11.12
N PRO A 113 -2.27 14.01 9.90
CA PRO A 113 -1.37 13.70 8.81
C PRO A 113 0.04 13.96 9.36
N VAL A 114 0.93 12.98 9.23
CA VAL A 114 2.35 13.24 9.51
C VAL A 114 2.65 14.46 8.69
N LYS A 115 2.96 15.59 9.38
CA LYS A 115 3.31 16.82 8.72
C LYS A 115 4.32 16.40 7.68
N GLU A 116 3.91 16.50 6.42
CA GLU A 116 4.84 16.40 5.33
C GLU A 116 5.64 17.69 5.45
N ASP A 117 6.59 17.70 6.39
CA ASP A 117 7.77 18.52 6.27
C ASP A 117 8.17 18.34 4.80
N ASN A 118 8.41 19.43 4.08
CA ASN A 118 8.70 19.48 2.64
C ASN A 118 9.98 18.68 2.30
N VAL A 119 9.99 17.38 2.61
CA VAL A 119 11.00 16.39 2.27
C VAL A 119 10.61 15.95 0.87
N PHE A 120 10.85 16.88 -0.03
CA PHE A 120 10.86 16.63 -1.43
C PHE A 120 11.97 15.62 -1.74
N CYS A 121 11.77 14.79 -2.77
CA CYS A 121 12.86 13.92 -3.20
C CYS A 121 14.01 14.83 -3.64
N PRO A 122 15.20 14.79 -3.01
CA PRO A 122 16.26 15.80 -3.16
C PRO A 122 16.93 15.81 -4.54
N VAL A 123 16.38 15.08 -5.51
CA VAL A 123 16.92 14.94 -6.86
C VAL A 123 16.46 16.09 -7.78
N PHE A 124 15.92 17.18 -7.23
CA PHE A 124 15.32 18.26 -8.01
C PHE A 124 15.62 19.68 -7.48
N ASP A 125 16.69 19.92 -6.72
CA ASP A 125 16.93 21.27 -6.19
C ASP A 125 17.62 22.31 -7.11
N ASP A 126 17.88 22.04 -8.40
CA ASP A 126 18.63 23.01 -9.23
C ASP A 126 17.88 23.70 -10.38
N ALA A 127 16.54 23.64 -10.48
CA ALA A 127 15.88 24.20 -11.68
C ALA A 127 14.52 24.90 -11.52
N TRP A 128 14.05 25.20 -10.30
CA TRP A 128 12.89 26.09 -10.17
C TRP A 128 13.02 27.09 -9.01
N SER A 129 14.10 27.87 -9.02
CA SER A 129 14.04 29.24 -8.50
C SER A 129 13.12 30.04 -9.43
N VAL A 130 11.83 30.09 -9.09
CA VAL A 130 10.89 31.06 -9.68
C VAL A 130 11.43 32.45 -9.32
N THR A 131 12.04 33.13 -10.29
CA THR A 131 12.22 34.59 -10.23
C THR A 131 10.84 35.21 -10.40
N LEU A 132 10.38 35.94 -9.38
CA LEU A 132 9.26 36.87 -9.45
C LEU A 132 9.62 38.08 -10.35
#